data_AF-A0A3N5EL93-F1
#
_entry.id   AF-A0A3N5EL93-F1
#
_cell.length_a   1.000
_cell.length_b   1.000
_cell.length_c   1.000
_cell.angle_alpha   90.00
_cell.angle_beta   90.00
_cell.angle_gamma   90.00
#
_symmetry.space_group_name_H-M   'P 1'
#
loop_
_entity.id
_entity.type
_entity.pdbx_description
1 polymer ?
#
loop_
_entity_poly.entity_id
_entity_poly.type
_entity_poly.pdbx_seq_one_letter_code
_entity_poly.pdbx_strand_id
1 'polypeptide(L)'
;MGKAQRIDMRIAAMALIVGMMLFLWMVDQAKAQPVGGVAEKKRPVVFLGNESLPPKNFMKDGRPTGIVIDLVEALAKRMHQPVEIRLMNWTEAQKLVLEGRADALLQIDPNPERLKAYNFSEPLLITEFTIFTSAQRFGVGSIRDLRGLKVGVEEKGLPILLLKKDPQVIV
;
A
#
# COMPACT_ATOMS: atom_id res chain seq x y z
N MET A 1 10.43 57.75 63.07
CA MET A 1 10.41 56.89 61.86
C MET A 1 9.70 55.60 62.21
N GLY A 2 8.56 55.22 61.59
CA GLY A 2 7.93 53.93 61.96
C GLY A 2 6.56 53.57 61.40
N LYS A 3 5.81 54.51 60.79
CA LYS A 3 4.50 54.20 60.16
C LYS A 3 4.57 54.08 58.63
N ALA A 4 5.27 54.99 57.94
CA ALA A 4 5.43 54.93 56.47
C ALA A 4 6.12 53.64 56.00
N GLN A 5 7.25 53.31 56.63
CA GLN A 5 8.06 52.12 56.32
C GLN A 5 7.30 50.78 56.53
N ARG A 6 6.29 50.75 57.41
CA ARG A 6 5.43 49.59 57.65
C ARG A 6 4.32 49.47 56.59
N ILE A 7 3.88 50.58 56.01
CA ILE A 7 2.88 50.60 54.94
C ILE A 7 3.54 50.19 53.61
N ASP A 8 4.74 50.69 53.33
CA ASP A 8 5.52 50.34 52.14
C ASP A 8 5.84 48.83 52.08
N MET A 9 6.18 48.24 53.23
CA MET A 9 6.45 46.80 53.33
C MET A 9 5.19 45.94 53.15
N ARG A 10 4.00 46.44 53.52
CA ARG A 10 2.73 45.76 53.28
C ARG A 10 2.32 45.82 51.81
N ILE A 11 2.57 46.94 51.14
CA ILE A 11 2.32 47.10 49.70
C ILE A 11 3.26 46.20 48.90
N ALA A 12 4.55 46.15 49.27
CA ALA A 12 5.53 45.26 48.63
C ALA A 12 5.16 43.77 48.81
N ALA A 13 4.76 43.36 50.02
CA ALA A 13 4.31 41.98 50.27
C ALA A 13 3.04 41.62 49.49
N MET A 14 2.09 42.55 49.35
CA MET A 14 0.85 42.33 48.61
C MET A 14 1.10 42.23 47.10
N ALA A 15 2.00 43.05 46.54
CA ALA A 15 2.42 42.95 45.15
C ALA A 15 3.08 41.60 44.83
N LEU A 16 3.86 41.06 45.77
CA LEU A 16 4.54 39.77 45.61
C LEU A 16 3.56 38.59 45.68
N ILE A 17 2.56 38.66 46.56
CA ILE A 17 1.47 37.66 46.64
C ILE A 17 0.61 37.69 45.38
N VAL A 18 0.24 38.87 44.88
CA VAL A 18 -0.54 39.00 43.63
C VAL A 18 0.27 38.50 42.43
N GLY A 19 1.56 38.82 42.36
CA GLY A 19 2.46 38.28 41.33
C GLY A 19 2.58 36.75 41.38
N MET A 20 2.69 36.18 42.59
CA MET A 20 2.74 34.73 42.77
C MET A 20 1.41 34.05 42.44
N MET A 21 0.28 34.67 42.78
CA MET A 21 -1.05 34.18 42.38
C MET A 21 -1.25 34.25 40.86
N LEU A 22 -0.81 35.32 40.20
CA LEU A 22 -0.85 35.44 38.75
C LEU A 22 0.07 34.40 38.07
N PHE A 23 1.24 34.14 38.65
CA PHE A 23 2.15 33.11 38.17
C PHE A 23 1.56 31.70 38.32
N LEU A 24 0.98 31.40 39.50
CA LEU A 24 0.30 30.12 39.74
C LEU A 24 -0.92 29.94 38.83
N TRP A 25 -1.68 31.01 38.60
CA TRP A 25 -2.80 31.01 37.66
C TRP A 25 -2.34 30.81 36.21
N MET A 26 -1.22 31.41 35.80
CA MET A 26 -0.61 31.14 34.48
C MET A 26 -0.14 29.69 34.32
N VAL A 27 0.44 29.10 35.36
CA VAL A 27 0.89 27.70 35.34
C VAL A 27 -0.30 26.74 35.23
N ASP A 28 -1.41 27.04 35.91
CA ASP A 28 -2.65 26.27 35.81
C ASP A 28 -3.26 26.35 34.40
N GLN A 29 -3.30 27.56 33.82
CA GLN A 29 -3.74 27.75 32.42
C GLN A 29 -2.85 27.05 31.40
N ALA A 30 -1.55 26.94 31.65
CA ALA A 30 -0.62 26.19 30.80
C ALA A 30 -0.87 24.67 30.82
N LYS A 31 -1.38 24.13 31.93
CA LYS A 31 -1.78 22.71 32.05
C LYS A 31 -3.17 22.43 31.48
N ALA A 32 -4.02 23.45 31.38
CA ALA A 32 -5.41 23.35 30.93
C ALA A 32 -5.58 23.42 29.41
N GLN A 33 -4.51 23.58 28.62
CA GLN A 33 -4.63 23.34 27.18
C GLN A 33 -4.82 21.83 26.96
N PRO A 34 -5.95 21.39 26.39
CA PRO A 34 -6.00 20.04 25.87
C PRO A 34 -4.89 19.98 24.83
N VAL A 35 -3.90 19.11 25.03
CA VAL A 35 -3.00 18.70 23.96
C VAL A 35 -3.89 17.94 22.98
N GLY A 36 -4.63 18.70 22.17
CA GLY A 36 -5.39 18.20 21.06
C GLY A 36 -4.37 17.52 20.18
N GLY A 37 -4.35 16.19 20.22
CA GLY A 37 -3.49 15.39 19.38
C GLY A 37 -3.69 15.88 17.96
N VAL A 38 -2.66 16.52 17.41
CA VAL A 38 -2.58 16.75 15.98
C VAL A 38 -2.64 15.35 15.41
N ALA A 39 -3.78 14.97 14.83
CA ALA A 39 -3.94 13.69 14.19
C ALA A 39 -2.78 13.56 13.19
N GLU A 40 -1.81 12.71 13.52
CA GLU A 40 -0.60 12.56 12.72
C GLU A 40 -1.05 12.13 11.33
N LYS A 41 -0.88 13.03 10.36
CA LYS A 41 -1.43 12.85 9.02
C LYS A 41 -0.65 11.72 8.35
N LYS A 42 -1.16 10.49 8.47
CA LYS A 42 -0.51 9.28 7.97
C LYS A 42 -0.14 9.47 6.50
N ARG A 43 1.13 9.20 6.16
CA ARG A 43 1.56 9.20 4.76
C ARG A 43 0.76 8.16 3.96
N PRO A 44 0.45 8.42 2.68
CA PRO A 44 -0.20 7.43 1.84
C PRO A 44 0.63 6.15 1.75
N VAL A 45 -0.04 4.99 1.76
CA VAL A 45 0.59 3.73 1.33
C VAL A 45 0.65 3.72 -0.18
N VAL A 46 1.84 3.56 -0.75
CA VAL A 46 2.06 3.60 -2.19
C VAL A 46 2.05 2.18 -2.76
N PHE A 47 1.02 1.88 -3.55
CA PHE A 47 0.87 0.63 -4.29
C PHE A 47 1.29 0.84 -5.75
N LEU A 48 2.20 -0.01 -6.25
CA LEU A 48 2.61 -0.02 -7.64
C LEU A 48 2.07 -1.25 -8.37
N GLY A 49 1.59 -1.08 -9.60
CA GLY A 49 1.09 -2.18 -10.43
C GLY A 49 1.53 -2.07 -11.88
N ASN A 50 1.32 -3.14 -12.64
CA ASN A 50 1.50 -3.12 -14.09
C ASN A 50 0.44 -2.20 -14.75
N GLU A 51 0.84 -1.36 -15.70
CA GLU A 51 -0.05 -0.45 -16.44
C GLU A 51 -1.00 -1.12 -17.43
N SER A 52 -0.73 -2.35 -17.84
CA SER A 52 -1.54 -3.04 -18.85
C SER A 52 -1.75 -4.51 -18.50
N LEU A 53 -2.70 -4.75 -17.60
CA LEU A 53 -3.17 -6.10 -17.25
C LEU A 53 -4.71 -6.14 -17.10
N PRO A 54 -5.49 -5.82 -18.15
CA PRO A 54 -6.94 -5.94 -18.09
C PRO A 54 -7.36 -7.41 -17.91
N PRO A 55 -8.46 -7.69 -17.17
CA PRO A 55 -9.32 -6.76 -16.43
C PRO A 55 -8.84 -6.45 -15.00
N LYS A 56 -7.64 -6.90 -14.62
CA LYS A 56 -7.11 -6.83 -13.24
C LYS A 56 -6.70 -5.42 -12.82
N ASN A 57 -5.74 -4.84 -13.53
CA ASN A 57 -5.27 -3.47 -13.33
C ASN A 57 -4.76 -2.92 -14.66
N PHE A 58 -5.33 -1.81 -15.10
CA PHE A 58 -5.01 -1.18 -16.38
C PHE A 58 -5.36 0.31 -16.32
N MET A 59 -4.83 1.10 -17.26
CA MET A 59 -5.20 2.50 -17.40
C MET A 59 -6.47 2.66 -18.25
N LYS A 60 -7.46 3.39 -17.74
CA LYS A 60 -8.65 3.82 -18.50
C LYS A 60 -8.87 5.32 -18.27
N ASP A 61 -8.94 6.09 -19.36
CA ASP A 61 -9.15 7.55 -19.31
C ASP A 61 -8.16 8.27 -18.39
N GLY A 62 -6.90 7.81 -18.37
CA GLY A 62 -5.83 8.36 -17.54
C GLY A 62 -5.90 7.98 -16.06
N ARG A 63 -6.77 7.04 -15.66
CA ARG A 63 -6.90 6.56 -14.28
C ARG A 63 -6.62 5.06 -14.16
N PRO A 64 -5.99 4.60 -13.06
CA PRO A 64 -5.96 3.18 -12.70
C PRO A 64 -7.39 2.63 -12.62
N THR A 65 -7.63 1.48 -13.24
CA THR A 65 -8.94 0.80 -13.27
C THR A 65 -8.76 -0.71 -13.25
N GLY A 66 -9.75 -1.43 -12.74
CA GLY A 66 -9.81 -2.89 -12.74
C GLY A 66 -10.10 -3.46 -11.35
N ILE A 67 -10.41 -4.76 -11.30
CA ILE A 67 -10.88 -5.42 -10.05
C ILE A 67 -9.86 -5.30 -8.90
N VAL A 68 -8.57 -5.20 -9.21
CA VAL A 68 -7.51 -5.05 -8.20
C VAL A 68 -7.47 -3.65 -7.64
N ILE A 69 -7.77 -2.65 -8.47
CA ILE A 69 -7.86 -1.25 -8.04
C ILE A 69 -9.03 -1.11 -7.06
N ASP A 70 -10.18 -1.68 -7.41
CA ASP A 70 -11.37 -1.70 -6.55
C ASP A 70 -11.09 -2.35 -5.18
N LEU A 71 -10.29 -3.41 -5.17
CA LEU A 71 -9.88 -4.10 -3.94
C LEU A 71 -8.98 -3.22 -3.05
N VAL A 72 -8.01 -2.51 -3.64
CA VAL A 72 -7.13 -1.59 -2.89
C VAL A 72 -7.92 -0.41 -2.33
N GLU A 73 -8.87 0.13 -3.10
CA GLU A 73 -9.76 1.18 -2.61
C GLU A 73 -10.64 0.72 -1.45
N ALA A 74 -11.15 -0.51 -1.50
CA ALA A 74 -11.88 -1.11 -0.39
C ALA A 74 -11.00 -1.32 0.85
N LEU A 75 -9.75 -1.76 0.65
CA LEU A 75 -8.75 -1.92 1.70
C LEU A 75 -8.42 -0.57 2.38
N ALA A 76 -8.21 0.49 1.59
CA ALA A 76 -7.94 1.83 2.11
C ALA A 76 -9.05 2.33 3.06
N LYS A 77 -10.31 2.09 2.70
CA LYS A 77 -11.47 2.42 3.52
C LYS A 77 -11.47 1.67 4.86
N ARG A 78 -11.05 0.40 4.86
CA ARG A 78 -10.95 -0.44 6.07
C ARG A 78 -9.78 -0.05 6.96
N MET A 79 -8.64 0.33 6.38
CA MET A 79 -7.43 0.73 7.11
C MET A 79 -7.53 2.13 7.71
N HIS A 80 -8.51 2.94 7.29
CA HIS A 80 -8.58 4.37 7.60
C HIS A 80 -7.24 5.08 7.30
N GLN A 81 -6.62 4.72 6.18
CA GLN A 81 -5.33 5.24 5.76
C GLN A 81 -5.38 5.64 4.28
N PRO A 82 -4.81 6.80 3.89
CA PRO A 82 -4.70 7.16 2.49
C PRO A 82 -3.87 6.13 1.72
N VAL A 83 -4.26 5.87 0.49
CA VAL A 83 -3.52 5.03 -0.45
C VAL A 83 -3.26 5.81 -1.74
N GLU A 84 -2.14 5.54 -2.36
CA GLU A 84 -1.80 6.02 -3.69
C GLU A 84 -1.54 4.82 -4.58
N ILE A 85 -2.22 4.76 -5.72
CA ILE A 85 -2.05 3.68 -6.69
C ILE A 85 -1.41 4.26 -7.95
N ARG A 86 -0.27 3.70 -8.35
CA ARG A 86 0.40 4.07 -9.59
C ARG A 86 0.60 2.82 -10.46
N LEU A 87 0.11 2.88 -11.69
CA LEU A 87 0.40 1.85 -12.66
C LEU A 87 1.52 2.31 -13.58
N MET A 88 2.47 1.42 -13.85
CA MET A 88 3.67 1.72 -14.63
C MET A 88 4.28 0.44 -15.22
N ASN A 89 5.43 0.58 -15.87
CA ASN A 89 6.23 -0.55 -16.31
C ASN A 89 6.52 -1.52 -15.15
N TRP A 90 6.26 -2.81 -15.38
CA TRP A 90 6.34 -3.84 -14.34
C TRP A 90 7.75 -4.03 -13.74
N THR A 91 8.80 -3.87 -14.53
CA THR A 91 10.18 -4.00 -14.05
C THR A 91 10.54 -2.84 -13.12
N GLU A 92 10.14 -1.63 -13.47
CA GLU A 92 10.38 -0.44 -12.65
C GLU A 92 9.58 -0.49 -11.35
N ALA A 93 8.32 -0.94 -11.39
CA ALA A 93 7.50 -1.11 -10.19
C ALA A 93 8.19 -2.01 -9.15
N GLN A 94 8.68 -3.18 -9.58
CA GLN A 94 9.42 -4.11 -8.71
C GLN A 94 10.67 -3.47 -8.11
N LYS A 95 11.46 -2.79 -8.94
CA LYS A 95 12.68 -2.10 -8.49
C LYS A 95 12.36 -1.04 -7.43
N LEU A 96 11.37 -0.19 -7.65
CA LEU A 96 11.02 0.88 -6.70
C LEU A 96 10.55 0.34 -5.35
N VAL A 97 9.84 -0.79 -5.31
CA VAL A 97 9.45 -1.44 -4.05
C VAL A 97 10.65 -2.02 -3.33
N LEU A 98 11.56 -2.69 -4.04
CA LEU A 98 12.80 -3.24 -3.46
C LEU A 98 13.73 -2.15 -2.93
N GLU A 99 13.75 -0.97 -3.55
CA GLU A 99 14.49 0.21 -3.10
C GLU A 99 13.80 0.96 -1.94
N GLY A 100 12.62 0.52 -1.49
CA GLY A 100 11.85 1.18 -0.44
C GLY A 100 11.20 2.51 -0.86
N ARG A 101 11.11 2.77 -2.16
CA ARG A 101 10.48 3.98 -2.73
C ARG A 101 8.96 3.84 -2.92
N ALA A 102 8.42 2.65 -2.72
CA ALA A 102 7.01 2.34 -2.62
C ALA A 102 6.79 1.19 -1.63
N ASP A 103 5.56 1.03 -1.13
CA ASP A 103 5.28 0.15 0.00
C ASP A 103 4.82 -1.26 -0.44
N ALA A 104 4.16 -1.41 -1.59
CA ALA A 104 3.65 -2.71 -2.05
C ALA A 104 3.47 -2.83 -3.57
N LEU A 105 3.49 -4.07 -4.07
CA LEU A 105 3.16 -4.43 -5.45
C LEU A 105 1.74 -4.98 -5.56
N LEU A 106 1.06 -4.66 -6.65
CA LEU A 106 -0.23 -5.21 -7.04
C LEU A 106 -0.06 -6.34 -8.06
N GLN A 107 -0.78 -7.44 -7.86
CA GLN A 107 -0.80 -8.62 -8.76
C GLN A 107 0.59 -9.20 -9.05
N ILE A 108 1.26 -9.66 -8.00
CA ILE A 108 2.49 -10.44 -8.14
C ILE A 108 2.23 -11.90 -7.77
N ASP A 109 2.57 -12.82 -8.68
CA ASP A 109 2.53 -14.25 -8.39
C ASP A 109 3.78 -14.68 -7.61
N PRO A 110 3.63 -15.51 -6.56
CA PRO A 110 4.76 -16.03 -5.81
C PRO A 110 5.57 -17.00 -6.66
N ASN A 111 6.89 -16.92 -6.55
CA ASN A 111 7.83 -17.91 -7.06
C ASN A 111 9.04 -18.01 -6.13
N PRO A 112 9.90 -19.04 -6.25
CA PRO A 112 11.02 -19.24 -5.32
C PRO A 112 11.99 -18.07 -5.19
N GLU A 113 12.17 -17.27 -6.24
CA GLU A 113 13.04 -16.09 -6.21
C GLU A 113 12.36 -14.92 -5.49
N ARG A 114 11.08 -14.67 -5.79
CA ARG A 114 10.28 -13.60 -5.20
C ARG A 114 10.00 -13.84 -3.72
N LEU A 115 9.84 -15.09 -3.28
CA LEU A 115 9.66 -15.43 -1.88
C LEU A 115 10.89 -15.08 -1.01
N LYS A 116 12.07 -14.87 -1.63
CA LYS A 116 13.27 -14.39 -0.93
C LYS A 116 13.30 -12.86 -0.81
N ALA A 117 12.56 -12.16 -1.68
CA ALA A 117 12.65 -10.71 -1.84
C ALA A 117 11.41 -9.97 -1.33
N TYR A 118 10.26 -10.63 -1.23
CA TYR A 118 8.98 -10.02 -0.88
C TYR A 118 8.23 -10.84 0.17
N ASN A 119 7.44 -10.13 0.99
CA ASN A 119 6.41 -10.72 1.83
C ASN A 119 5.08 -10.64 1.09
N PHE A 120 4.39 -11.78 0.98
CA PHE A 120 3.10 -11.87 0.29
C PHE A 120 1.95 -11.81 1.29
N SER A 121 0.85 -11.20 0.86
CA SER A 121 -0.43 -11.26 1.56
C SER A 121 -1.05 -12.66 1.41
N GLU A 122 -2.22 -12.84 2.03
CA GLU A 122 -3.12 -13.92 1.60
C GLU A 122 -3.49 -13.74 0.10
N PRO A 123 -3.72 -14.84 -0.65
CA PRO A 123 -4.09 -14.77 -2.05
C PRO A 123 -5.37 -13.95 -2.27
N LEU A 124 -5.29 -12.92 -3.12
CA LEU A 124 -6.42 -12.02 -3.39
C LEU A 124 -7.24 -12.45 -4.61
N LEU A 125 -6.60 -13.08 -5.60
CA LEU A 125 -7.22 -13.60 -6.81
C LEU A 125 -6.58 -14.93 -7.17
N ILE A 126 -7.42 -15.92 -7.47
CA ILE A 126 -6.96 -17.20 -8.03
C ILE A 126 -7.08 -17.09 -9.55
N THR A 127 -5.98 -17.34 -10.26
CA THR A 127 -5.96 -17.37 -11.73
C THR A 127 -5.76 -18.81 -12.17
N GLU A 128 -6.63 -19.29 -13.06
CA GLU A 128 -6.52 -20.59 -13.69
C GLU A 128 -6.14 -20.41 -15.15
N PHE A 129 -5.31 -21.32 -15.66
CA PHE A 129 -4.97 -21.38 -17.08
C PHE A 129 -5.78 -22.48 -17.74
N THR A 130 -6.39 -22.15 -18.88
CA THR A 130 -7.22 -23.07 -19.65
C THR A 130 -6.67 -23.19 -21.07
N ILE A 131 -6.77 -24.39 -21.63
CA ILE A 131 -6.44 -24.64 -23.04
C ILE A 131 -7.63 -24.20 -23.88
N PHE A 132 -7.39 -23.31 -24.83
CA PHE A 132 -8.37 -22.93 -25.84
C PHE A 132 -8.07 -23.64 -27.16
N THR A 133 -9.10 -24.24 -27.75
CA THR A 133 -9.03 -24.86 -29.09
C THR A 133 -10.12 -24.28 -29.99
N SER A 134 -10.02 -24.53 -31.30
CA SER A 134 -11.15 -24.24 -32.19
C SER A 134 -12.33 -25.14 -31.81
N ALA A 135 -13.56 -24.65 -32.00
CA ALA A 135 -14.77 -25.39 -31.67
C ALA A 135 -14.90 -26.74 -32.42
N GLN A 136 -14.17 -26.91 -33.52
CA GLN A 136 -14.15 -28.13 -34.33
C GLN A 136 -13.03 -29.10 -33.90
N ARG A 137 -12.13 -28.71 -32.99
CA ARG A 137 -11.05 -29.55 -32.49
C ARG A 137 -11.48 -30.22 -31.19
N PHE A 138 -11.74 -31.52 -31.29
CA PHE A 138 -12.05 -32.40 -30.17
C PHE A 138 -10.79 -33.12 -29.65
N GLY A 139 -10.88 -33.70 -28.45
CA GLY A 139 -9.84 -34.58 -27.91
C GLY A 139 -8.66 -33.88 -27.23
N VAL A 140 -8.72 -32.56 -27.01
CA VAL A 140 -7.71 -31.83 -26.23
C VAL A 140 -8.30 -31.44 -24.89
N GLY A 141 -8.01 -32.22 -23.85
CA GLY A 141 -8.50 -31.98 -22.48
C GLY A 141 -7.37 -31.83 -21.45
N SER A 142 -6.13 -32.12 -21.83
CA SER A 142 -4.97 -32.12 -20.95
C SER A 142 -3.71 -31.64 -21.67
N ILE A 143 -2.66 -31.33 -20.89
CA ILE A 143 -1.35 -30.96 -21.43
C ILE A 143 -0.75 -32.10 -22.29
N ARG A 144 -1.05 -33.37 -21.98
CA ARG A 144 -0.53 -34.51 -22.75
C ARG A 144 -1.11 -34.55 -24.16
N ASP A 145 -2.34 -34.07 -24.34
CA ASP A 145 -3.01 -34.03 -25.63
C ASP A 145 -2.43 -32.93 -26.54
N LEU A 146 -1.54 -32.08 -26.02
CA LEU A 146 -0.84 -31.04 -26.77
C LEU A 146 0.40 -31.55 -27.51
N ARG A 147 0.84 -32.79 -27.26
CA ARG A 147 2.06 -33.35 -27.84
C ARG A 147 1.94 -33.45 -29.36
N GLY A 148 2.97 -32.96 -30.06
CA GLY A 148 2.97 -32.88 -31.52
C GLY A 148 2.08 -31.78 -32.11
N LEU A 149 1.34 -31.02 -31.29
CA LEU A 149 0.63 -29.82 -31.72
C LEU A 149 1.52 -28.58 -31.56
N LYS A 150 1.28 -27.57 -32.40
CA LYS A 150 1.83 -26.22 -32.20
C LYS A 150 0.94 -25.45 -31.24
N VAL A 151 1.49 -24.98 -30.12
CA VAL A 151 0.75 -24.34 -29.03
C VAL A 151 1.19 -22.89 -28.89
N GLY A 152 0.26 -21.95 -29.11
CA GLY A 152 0.50 -20.53 -28.80
C GLY A 152 0.43 -20.29 -27.29
N VAL A 153 1.43 -19.59 -26.74
CA VAL A 153 1.51 -19.25 -25.31
C VAL A 153 2.23 -17.92 -25.12
N GLU A 154 1.91 -17.19 -24.05
CA GLU A 154 2.63 -15.97 -23.68
C GLU A 154 4.07 -16.29 -23.28
N GLU A 155 5.04 -15.62 -23.92
CA GLU A 155 6.48 -15.89 -23.76
C GLU A 155 6.99 -15.73 -22.32
N LYS A 156 6.37 -14.81 -21.56
CA LYS A 156 6.78 -14.44 -20.20
C LYS A 156 5.77 -14.84 -19.11
N GLY A 157 4.74 -15.59 -19.48
CA GLY A 157 3.70 -16.06 -18.56
C GLY A 157 4.07 -17.38 -17.86
N LEU A 158 3.39 -17.70 -16.75
CA LEU A 158 3.59 -18.99 -16.07
C LEU A 158 3.34 -20.24 -16.94
N PRO A 159 2.38 -20.27 -17.89
CA PRO A 159 2.10 -21.47 -18.67
C PRO A 159 3.28 -21.97 -19.50
N ILE A 160 4.14 -21.07 -20.02
CA ILE A 160 5.29 -21.51 -20.82
C ILE A 160 6.27 -22.36 -20.00
N LEU A 161 6.40 -22.07 -18.70
CA LEU A 161 7.25 -22.84 -17.78
C LEU A 161 6.69 -24.24 -17.54
N LEU A 162 5.37 -24.41 -17.60
CA LEU A 162 4.72 -25.71 -17.49
C LEU A 162 4.86 -26.51 -18.78
N LEU A 163 4.61 -25.88 -19.94
CA LEU A 163 4.69 -26.55 -21.25
C LEU A 163 6.11 -27.00 -21.58
N LYS A 164 7.14 -26.18 -21.26
CA LYS A 164 8.56 -26.53 -21.48
C LYS A 164 9.06 -27.73 -20.67
N LYS A 165 8.30 -28.22 -19.69
CA LYS A 165 8.65 -29.46 -18.96
C LYS A 165 8.42 -30.72 -19.81
N ASP A 166 7.57 -30.63 -20.83
CA ASP A 166 7.30 -31.73 -21.75
C ASP A 166 7.89 -31.41 -23.13
N PRO A 167 9.04 -32.01 -23.51
CA PRO A 167 9.72 -31.68 -24.76
C PRO A 167 8.93 -32.10 -26.02
N GLN A 168 7.85 -32.87 -25.86
CA GLN A 168 6.98 -33.26 -26.98
C GLN A 168 5.93 -32.19 -27.30
N VAL A 169 5.78 -31.16 -26.46
CA VAL A 169 4.93 -30.00 -26.73
C VAL A 169 5.73 -28.94 -27.48
N ILE A 170 5.23 -28.52 -28.64
CA ILE A 170 5.88 -27.52 -29.48
C ILE A 170 5.26 -26.16 -29.15
N VAL A 171 6.01 -25.32 -28.45
CA VAL A 171 5.66 -23.92 -28.11
C VAL A 171 6.47 -22.93 -28.92
#